data_AF-A0A501WD49-F1
#
_entry.id   AF-A0A501WD49-F1
#
_cell.length_a   1.000
_cell.length_b   1.000
_cell.length_c   1.000
_cell.angle_alpha   90.00
_cell.angle_beta   90.00
_cell.angle_gamma   90.00
#
_symmetry.space_group_name_H-M   'P 1'
#
loop_
_entity.id
_entity.type
_entity.pdbx_description
1 polymer ?
#
loop_
_entity_poly.entity_id
_entity_poly.type
_entity_poly.pdbx_seq_one_letter_code
_entity_poly.pdbx_strand_id
1 'polypeptide(L)'
;MTHRTYQTRLKNLSAESDLALSSYAAIFSKAERTLFAQTFAQGIRPTQTHKSGFQLRFGITARQYNAILYGLRGKVESIKELRKDHIQAAKARIKSSEKAVKALERRLNADRKTGAATKNKTAFKLHHKKRRLATQKHRLEKLLVAEKASKVSLCFGSRKLFHAQYHLEQNGYENHSDWKRDWQTYRDRQFSVLGSKDESAGCQGCQLKRINDQWLLHLRLPNSVIVQTGLPKQVVMPIALPFGETEIEQALHRGSAITYRFVRDEKGWRVFLSTEIEAAKKKSIEAQGAIGVDINVHHLAVVEMDRNGNPVNKHRINVQTHGKTTHQRMAVIGDAVKQLVEIAHRTRKPIVLEALDFKRKKQDLKANEDRRYNRMISAFAYSKIIEVIKARCLDRGIEVKEVNPAYTSQIGKHKFAERYGLTPHQG
;
A
#
# COMPACT_ATOMS: atom_id res chain seq x y z
N MET A 1 -8.69 -1.01 -18.14
CA MET A 1 -9.31 0.00 -17.26
C MET A 1 -8.57 0.02 -15.94
N THR A 2 -8.39 1.19 -15.34
CA THR A 2 -7.54 1.37 -14.16
C THR A 2 -8.33 2.11 -13.10
N HIS A 3 -8.32 1.64 -11.85
CA HIS A 3 -8.98 2.37 -10.77
C HIS A 3 -8.06 3.48 -10.24
N ARG A 4 -8.61 4.68 -10.06
CA ARG A 4 -7.93 5.79 -9.41
C ARG A 4 -8.68 6.23 -8.18
N THR A 5 -7.93 6.62 -7.15
CA THR A 5 -8.50 7.11 -5.90
C THR A 5 -8.07 8.55 -5.68
N TYR A 6 -9.04 9.44 -5.57
CA TYR A 6 -8.88 10.83 -5.17
C TYR A 6 -9.20 10.97 -3.69
N GLN A 7 -8.61 11.95 -3.01
CA GLN A 7 -8.90 12.21 -1.61
C GLN A 7 -9.10 13.69 -1.36
N THR A 8 -10.01 14.01 -0.45
CA THR A 8 -10.25 15.37 -0.01
C THR A 8 -10.72 15.38 1.44
N ARG A 9 -10.58 16.53 2.09
CA ARG A 9 -11.03 16.74 3.46
C ARG A 9 -12.36 17.45 3.46
N LEU A 10 -13.25 16.99 4.31
CA LEU A 10 -14.51 17.67 4.57
C LEU A 10 -14.21 18.84 5.51
N LYS A 11 -14.36 20.05 5.00
CA LYS A 11 -14.18 21.29 5.77
C LYS A 11 -15.55 21.76 6.24
N ASN A 12 -15.60 22.45 7.38
CA ASN A 12 -16.81 23.10 7.90
C ASN A 12 -18.01 22.14 8.04
N LEU A 13 -17.77 20.93 8.55
CA LEU A 13 -18.83 19.98 8.86
C LEU A 13 -19.72 20.53 9.97
N SER A 14 -21.04 20.49 9.77
CA SER A 14 -22.01 20.75 10.85
C SER A 14 -21.91 19.67 11.94
N ALA A 15 -22.34 19.99 13.15
CA ALA A 15 -22.41 19.03 14.25
C ALA A 15 -23.26 17.80 13.87
N GLU A 16 -24.37 18.02 13.16
CA GLU A 16 -25.22 16.95 12.61
C GLU A 16 -24.46 16.04 11.64
N SER A 17 -23.65 16.62 10.74
CA SER A 17 -22.86 15.84 9.79
C SER A 17 -21.75 15.04 10.49
N ASP A 18 -21.07 15.61 11.48
CA ASP A 18 -20.06 14.85 12.25
C ASP A 18 -20.70 13.71 13.06
N LEU A 19 -21.87 13.95 13.66
CA LEU A 19 -22.65 12.94 14.37
C LEU A 19 -23.09 11.83 13.43
N ALA A 20 -23.55 12.17 12.23
CA ALA A 20 -23.96 11.22 11.20
C ALA A 20 -22.80 10.30 10.79
N LEU A 21 -21.64 10.89 10.46
CA LEU A 21 -20.46 10.15 10.02
C LEU A 21 -19.90 9.27 11.15
N SER A 22 -19.85 9.78 12.37
CA SER A 22 -19.35 9.05 13.53
C SER A 22 -20.28 7.89 13.92
N SER A 23 -21.59 8.11 13.92
CA SER A 23 -22.58 7.06 14.20
C SER A 23 -22.60 5.98 13.13
N TYR A 24 -22.50 6.39 11.85
CA TYR A 24 -22.33 5.44 10.74
C TYR A 24 -21.09 4.58 10.98
N ALA A 25 -19.93 5.20 11.21
CA ALA A 25 -18.68 4.48 11.39
C ALA A 25 -18.73 3.50 12.56
N ALA A 26 -19.35 3.87 13.68
CA ALA A 26 -19.54 2.99 14.83
C ALA A 26 -20.38 1.74 14.48
N ILE A 27 -21.53 1.91 13.82
CA ILE A 27 -22.38 0.79 13.40
C ILE A 27 -21.67 -0.08 12.37
N PHE A 28 -21.05 0.54 11.35
CA PHE A 28 -20.34 -0.16 10.29
C PHE A 28 -19.19 -0.99 10.85
N SER A 29 -18.34 -0.39 11.70
CA SER A 29 -17.21 -1.07 12.31
C SER A 29 -17.63 -2.16 13.29
N LYS A 30 -18.73 -1.98 14.04
CA LYS A 30 -19.28 -3.03 14.91
C LYS A 30 -19.77 -4.22 14.08
N ALA A 31 -20.56 -3.97 13.04
CA ALA A 31 -21.04 -5.00 12.12
C ALA A 31 -19.86 -5.70 11.41
N GLU A 32 -18.85 -4.96 10.98
CA GLU A 32 -17.64 -5.52 10.36
C GLU A 32 -16.93 -6.53 11.28
N ARG A 33 -16.70 -6.16 12.55
CA ARG A 33 -16.07 -7.04 13.53
C ARG A 33 -16.89 -8.30 13.79
N THR A 34 -18.21 -8.14 13.95
CA THR A 34 -19.10 -9.28 14.19
C THR A 34 -19.13 -10.22 13.00
N LEU A 35 -19.19 -9.69 11.77
CA LEU A 35 -19.17 -10.51 10.56
C LEU A 35 -17.86 -11.27 10.44
N PHE A 36 -16.72 -10.61 10.68
CA PHE A 36 -15.42 -11.28 10.70
C PHE A 36 -15.35 -12.44 11.70
N ALA A 37 -15.81 -12.22 12.94
CA ALA A 37 -15.78 -13.22 14.00
C ALA A 37 -16.66 -14.45 13.69
N GLN A 38 -17.82 -14.25 13.06
CA GLN A 38 -18.78 -15.32 12.77
C GLN A 38 -18.47 -16.08 11.46
N THR A 39 -17.69 -15.48 10.55
CA THR A 39 -17.43 -16.07 9.24
C THR A 39 -15.95 -16.37 9.06
N PHE A 40 -15.15 -15.36 8.71
CA PHE A 40 -13.76 -15.50 8.33
C PHE A 40 -12.85 -16.04 9.44
N ALA A 41 -13.10 -15.73 10.71
CA ALA A 41 -12.32 -16.25 11.82
C ALA A 41 -12.53 -17.75 12.06
N GLN A 42 -13.71 -18.26 11.70
CA GLN A 42 -14.12 -19.67 11.85
C GLN A 42 -13.99 -20.47 10.54
N GLY A 43 -13.67 -19.81 9.41
CA GLY A 43 -13.61 -20.46 8.10
C GLY A 43 -14.98 -20.68 7.44
N ILE A 44 -16.04 -20.11 7.99
CA ILE A 44 -17.41 -20.24 7.49
C ILE A 44 -17.64 -19.23 6.36
N ARG A 45 -18.27 -19.67 5.27
CA ARG A 45 -18.66 -18.78 4.17
C ARG A 45 -19.90 -17.98 4.56
N PRO A 46 -19.93 -16.65 4.31
CA PRO A 46 -21.13 -15.84 4.51
C PRO A 46 -22.29 -16.34 3.62
N THR A 47 -23.46 -16.56 4.22
CA THR A 47 -24.70 -17.04 3.56
C THR A 47 -25.79 -15.97 3.55
N GLN A 48 -26.88 -16.22 2.84
CA GLN A 48 -28.03 -15.31 2.81
C GLN A 48 -28.67 -15.11 4.20
N THR A 49 -28.70 -16.15 5.03
CA THR A 49 -29.19 -16.06 6.42
C THR A 49 -28.35 -15.09 7.25
N HIS A 50 -27.02 -15.09 7.07
CA HIS A 50 -26.16 -14.11 7.71
C HIS A 50 -26.52 -12.69 7.25
N LYS A 51 -26.75 -12.49 5.96
CA LYS A 51 -27.14 -11.17 5.43
C LYS A 51 -28.45 -10.67 6.05
N SER A 52 -29.51 -11.48 6.06
CA SER A 52 -30.80 -11.09 6.65
C SER A 52 -30.69 -10.80 8.16
N GLY A 53 -29.99 -11.67 8.91
CA GLY A 53 -29.77 -11.47 10.34
C GLY A 53 -28.98 -10.20 10.66
N PHE A 54 -27.97 -9.84 9.84
CA PHE A 54 -27.21 -8.61 10.03
C PHE A 54 -28.01 -7.35 9.71
N GLN A 55 -28.84 -7.38 8.67
CA GLN A 55 -29.70 -6.24 8.34
C GLN A 55 -30.63 -5.90 9.51
N LEU A 56 -31.27 -6.93 10.11
CA LEU A 56 -32.12 -6.76 11.29
C LEU A 56 -31.31 -6.31 12.51
N ARG A 57 -30.24 -7.04 12.86
CA ARG A 57 -29.45 -6.80 14.07
C ARG A 57 -28.78 -5.43 14.12
N PHE A 58 -28.29 -4.94 12.97
CA PHE A 58 -27.55 -3.68 12.90
C PHE A 58 -28.34 -2.54 12.25
N GLY A 59 -29.59 -2.78 11.83
CA GLY A 59 -30.40 -1.79 11.10
C GLY A 59 -29.69 -1.27 9.85
N ILE A 60 -29.00 -2.13 9.11
CA ILE A 60 -28.27 -1.78 7.88
C ILE A 60 -28.99 -2.31 6.65
N THR A 61 -28.79 -1.67 5.50
CA THR A 61 -29.33 -2.14 4.22
C THR A 61 -28.49 -3.28 3.64
N ALA A 62 -29.06 -4.02 2.69
CA ALA A 62 -28.34 -5.04 1.91
C ALA A 62 -27.07 -4.50 1.25
N ARG A 63 -27.10 -3.26 0.73
CA ARG A 63 -25.95 -2.60 0.10
C ARG A 63 -24.85 -2.30 1.12
N GLN A 64 -25.22 -1.81 2.30
CA GLN A 64 -24.27 -1.57 3.40
C GLN A 64 -23.64 -2.87 3.90
N TYR A 65 -24.43 -3.95 4.04
CA TYR A 65 -23.90 -5.27 4.35
C TYR A 65 -22.89 -5.75 3.29
N ASN A 66 -23.24 -5.62 2.00
CA ASN A 66 -22.33 -6.00 0.92
C ASN A 66 -21.03 -5.19 0.97
N ALA A 67 -21.08 -3.88 1.24
CA ALA A 67 -19.89 -3.06 1.39
C ALA A 67 -18.95 -3.56 2.51
N ILE A 68 -19.52 -3.95 3.66
CA ILE A 68 -18.77 -4.57 4.76
C ILE A 68 -18.15 -5.89 4.30
N LEU A 69 -18.95 -6.74 3.66
CA LEU A 69 -18.51 -8.07 3.22
C LEU A 69 -17.36 -7.98 2.19
N TYR A 70 -17.48 -7.11 1.19
CA TYR A 70 -16.42 -6.90 0.18
C TYR A 70 -15.15 -6.33 0.82
N GLY A 71 -15.29 -5.36 1.73
CA GLY A 71 -14.15 -4.82 2.48
C GLY A 71 -13.42 -5.88 3.31
N LEU A 72 -14.16 -6.77 3.97
CA LEU A 72 -13.60 -7.89 4.73
C LEU A 72 -12.92 -8.93 3.85
N ARG A 73 -13.53 -9.31 2.71
CA ARG A 73 -12.93 -10.24 1.74
C ARG A 73 -11.57 -9.72 1.28
N GLY A 74 -11.50 -8.45 0.89
CA GLY A 74 -10.24 -7.82 0.47
C GLY A 74 -9.17 -7.82 1.58
N LYS A 75 -9.55 -7.52 2.84
CA LYS A 75 -8.64 -7.62 3.99
C LYS A 75 -8.14 -9.04 4.21
N VAL A 76 -9.02 -10.03 4.10
CA VAL A 76 -8.70 -11.45 4.30
C VAL A 76 -7.77 -11.98 3.21
N GLU A 77 -8.08 -11.69 1.94
CA GLU A 77 -7.24 -12.06 0.80
C GLU A 77 -5.86 -11.42 0.89
N SER A 78 -5.80 -10.13 1.22
CA SER A 78 -4.53 -9.43 1.45
C SER A 78 -3.69 -10.09 2.55
N ILE A 79 -4.31 -10.53 3.66
CA ILE A 79 -3.59 -11.25 4.72
C ILE A 79 -3.06 -12.60 4.24
N LYS A 80 -3.85 -13.34 3.45
CA LYS A 80 -3.43 -14.63 2.89
C LYS A 80 -2.24 -14.45 1.95
N GLU A 81 -2.30 -13.50 1.03
CA GLU A 81 -1.19 -13.20 0.12
C GLU A 81 0.07 -12.75 0.87
N LEU A 82 -0.05 -11.82 1.83
CA LEU A 82 1.10 -11.38 2.64
C LEU A 82 1.70 -12.52 3.48
N ARG A 83 0.90 -13.52 3.87
CA ARG A 83 1.41 -14.66 4.63
C ARG A 83 2.38 -15.50 3.81
N LYS A 84 2.11 -15.71 2.52
CA LYS A 84 3.03 -16.44 1.62
C LYS A 84 4.41 -15.77 1.62
N ASP A 85 4.43 -14.45 1.49
CA ASP A 85 5.66 -13.66 1.54
C ASP A 85 6.36 -13.74 2.91
N HIS A 86 5.60 -13.68 4.00
CA HIS A 86 6.14 -13.82 5.35
C HIS A 86 6.75 -15.21 5.60
N ILE A 87 6.12 -16.28 5.10
CA ILE A 87 6.64 -17.65 5.17
C ILE A 87 7.98 -17.74 4.44
N GLN A 88 8.04 -17.24 3.21
CA GLN A 88 9.30 -17.26 2.43
C GLN A 88 10.40 -16.43 3.09
N ALA A 89 10.07 -15.23 3.58
CA ALA A 89 11.03 -14.39 4.30
C ALA A 89 11.51 -15.03 5.62
N ALA A 90 10.65 -15.78 6.30
CA ALA A 90 11.00 -16.51 7.52
C ALA A 90 11.93 -17.69 7.20
N LYS A 91 11.63 -18.49 6.16
CA LYS A 91 12.51 -19.58 5.68
C LYS A 91 13.91 -19.08 5.35
N ALA A 92 14.02 -18.00 4.57
CA ALA A 92 15.30 -17.39 4.21
C ALA A 92 16.09 -16.92 5.45
N ARG A 93 15.40 -16.31 6.43
CA ARG A 93 16.02 -15.85 7.68
C ARG A 93 16.51 -17.01 8.53
N ILE A 94 15.76 -18.11 8.61
CA ILE A 94 16.17 -19.33 9.32
C ILE A 94 17.42 -19.91 8.68
N LYS A 95 17.45 -20.06 7.35
CA LYS A 95 18.64 -20.55 6.62
C LYS A 95 19.89 -19.71 6.92
N SER A 96 19.76 -18.38 6.96
CA SER A 96 20.86 -17.48 7.35
C SER A 96 21.27 -17.65 8.82
N SER A 97 20.32 -17.74 9.75
CA SER A 97 20.58 -17.99 11.16
C SER A 97 21.27 -19.35 11.39
N GLU A 98 20.87 -20.40 10.67
CA GLU A 98 21.49 -21.72 10.73
C GLU A 98 22.94 -21.71 10.27
N LYS A 99 23.24 -21.02 9.15
CA LYS A 99 24.63 -20.81 8.71
C LYS A 99 25.46 -20.09 9.78
N ALA A 100 24.90 -19.04 10.40
CA ALA A 100 25.60 -18.28 11.44
C ALA A 100 25.84 -19.12 12.71
N VAL A 101 24.87 -19.97 13.10
CA VAL A 101 25.03 -20.92 14.22
C VAL A 101 26.14 -21.92 13.92
N LYS A 102 26.13 -22.56 12.74
CA LYS A 102 27.18 -23.50 12.31
C LYS A 102 28.57 -22.86 12.31
N ALA A 103 28.69 -21.62 11.83
CA ALA A 103 29.95 -20.88 11.85
C ALA A 103 30.46 -20.60 13.27
N LEU A 104 29.55 -20.22 14.18
CA LEU A 104 29.88 -20.00 15.59
C LEU A 104 30.23 -21.30 16.33
N GLU A 105 29.60 -22.42 15.98
CA GLU A 105 29.95 -23.75 16.50
C GLU A 105 31.37 -24.15 16.10
N ARG A 106 31.72 -23.99 14.83
CA ARG A 106 33.08 -24.23 14.33
C ARG A 106 34.11 -23.34 15.04
N ARG A 107 33.81 -22.04 15.17
CA ARG A 107 34.68 -21.08 15.87
C ARG A 107 34.84 -21.43 17.34
N LEU A 108 33.76 -21.81 18.03
CA LEU A 108 33.84 -22.20 19.44
C LEU A 108 34.72 -23.45 19.63
N ASN A 109 34.63 -24.42 18.71
CA ASN A 109 35.47 -25.61 18.76
C ASN A 109 36.96 -25.27 18.53
N ALA A 110 37.25 -24.32 17.63
CA ALA A 110 38.61 -23.82 17.44
C ALA A 110 39.12 -23.07 18.69
N ASP A 111 38.34 -22.11 19.21
CA ASP A 111 38.66 -21.35 20.43
C ASP A 111 38.92 -22.29 21.64
N ARG A 112 38.19 -23.42 21.72
CA ARG A 112 38.39 -24.44 22.75
C ARG A 112 39.71 -25.20 22.60
N LYS A 113 40.13 -25.50 21.36
CA LYS A 113 41.39 -26.19 21.08
C LYS A 113 42.60 -25.30 21.33
N THR A 114 42.51 -24.01 21.01
CA THR A 114 43.63 -23.07 21.13
C THR A 114 43.69 -22.33 22.46
N GLY A 115 42.81 -22.63 23.42
CA GLY A 115 42.75 -21.92 24.71
C GLY A 115 42.43 -20.44 24.60
N ALA A 116 41.74 -20.00 23.53
CA ALA A 116 41.55 -18.58 23.25
C ALA A 116 40.71 -17.87 24.32
N ALA A 117 41.16 -16.68 24.75
CA ALA A 117 40.43 -15.82 25.69
C ALA A 117 38.99 -15.46 25.23
N THR A 118 38.71 -15.56 23.93
CA THR A 118 37.38 -15.29 23.35
C THR A 118 36.35 -16.40 23.54
N LYS A 119 36.74 -17.59 24.05
CA LYS A 119 35.89 -18.77 24.20
C LYS A 119 34.54 -18.48 24.86
N ASN A 120 34.55 -17.79 26.00
CA ASN A 120 33.31 -17.48 26.75
C ASN A 120 32.40 -16.52 25.97
N LYS A 121 32.98 -15.52 25.28
CA LYS A 121 32.25 -14.58 24.42
C LYS A 121 31.63 -15.28 23.21
N THR A 122 32.35 -16.22 22.59
CA THR A 122 31.86 -17.04 21.47
C THR A 122 30.73 -17.96 21.92
N ALA A 123 30.87 -18.63 23.08
CA ALA A 123 29.84 -19.49 23.66
C ALA A 123 28.54 -18.73 23.98
N PHE A 124 28.66 -17.56 24.60
CA PHE A 124 27.51 -16.69 24.89
C PHE A 124 26.78 -16.27 23.61
N LYS A 125 27.52 -15.80 22.59
CA LYS A 125 26.94 -15.45 21.28
C LYS A 125 26.24 -16.65 20.64
N LEU A 126 26.83 -17.83 20.70
CA LEU A 126 26.24 -19.06 20.15
C LEU A 126 24.91 -19.39 20.85
N HIS A 127 24.88 -19.36 22.19
CA HIS A 127 23.67 -19.62 22.97
C HIS A 127 22.52 -18.68 22.57
N HIS A 128 22.77 -17.37 22.50
CA HIS A 128 21.75 -16.40 22.09
C HIS A 128 21.29 -16.60 20.64
N LYS A 129 22.19 -16.98 19.73
CA LYS A 129 21.84 -17.30 18.33
C LYS A 129 21.01 -18.57 18.22
N LYS A 130 21.31 -19.61 18.99
CA LYS A 130 20.51 -20.85 19.08
C LYS A 130 19.10 -20.55 19.60
N ARG A 131 18.96 -19.80 20.69
CA ARG A 131 17.65 -19.38 21.22
C ARG A 131 16.84 -18.60 20.18
N ARG A 132 17.47 -17.62 19.52
CA ARG A 132 16.82 -16.84 18.45
C ARG A 132 16.38 -17.73 17.27
N LEU A 133 17.21 -18.70 16.88
CA LEU A 133 16.87 -19.66 15.83
C LEU A 133 15.65 -20.51 16.22
N ALA A 134 15.60 -21.03 17.45
CA ALA A 134 14.46 -21.78 17.96
C ALA A 134 13.17 -20.95 17.92
N THR A 135 13.21 -19.69 18.39
CA THR A 135 12.07 -18.77 18.29
C THR A 135 11.64 -18.52 16.84
N GLN A 136 12.60 -18.39 15.91
CA GLN A 136 12.29 -18.21 14.49
C GLN A 136 11.62 -19.44 13.88
N LYS A 137 12.11 -20.64 14.19
CA LYS A 137 11.53 -21.92 13.74
C LYS A 137 10.09 -22.07 14.25
N HIS A 138 9.86 -21.83 15.54
CA HIS A 138 8.52 -21.88 16.13
C HIS A 138 7.55 -20.86 15.51
N ARG A 139 8.02 -19.64 15.18
CA ARG A 139 7.20 -18.65 14.47
C ARG A 139 6.86 -19.09 13.04
N LEU A 140 7.80 -19.73 12.33
CA LEU A 140 7.54 -20.27 11.00
C LEU A 140 6.50 -21.39 11.06
N GLU A 141 6.64 -22.31 12.02
CA GLU A 141 5.68 -23.39 12.25
C GLU A 141 4.26 -22.85 12.46
N LYS A 142 4.09 -21.85 13.34
CA LYS A 142 2.80 -21.17 13.54
C LYS A 142 2.21 -20.59 12.25
N LEU A 143 3.06 -20.01 11.37
CA LEU A 143 2.61 -19.49 10.08
C LEU A 143 2.18 -20.61 9.12
N LEU A 144 2.91 -21.73 9.09
CA LEU A 144 2.60 -22.89 8.25
C LEU A 144 1.30 -23.57 8.69
N VAL A 145 1.08 -23.73 10.00
CA VAL A 145 -0.17 -24.26 10.55
C VAL A 145 -1.35 -23.35 10.20
N ALA A 146 -1.20 -22.03 10.37
CA ALA A 146 -2.24 -21.07 10.00
C ALA A 146 -2.53 -21.07 8.49
N GLU A 147 -1.52 -21.31 7.65
CA GLU A 147 -1.67 -21.44 6.20
C GLU A 147 -2.43 -22.70 5.82
N LYS A 148 -2.05 -23.87 6.36
CA LYS A 148 -2.75 -25.13 6.11
C LYS A 148 -4.21 -25.07 6.54
N ALA A 149 -4.49 -24.44 7.68
CA ALA A 149 -5.85 -24.26 8.18
C ALA A 149 -6.64 -23.13 7.49
N SER A 150 -6.01 -22.37 6.57
CA SER A 150 -6.58 -21.14 5.98
C SER A 150 -7.12 -20.13 7.01
N LYS A 151 -6.68 -20.23 8.26
CA LYS A 151 -7.16 -19.42 9.39
C LYS A 151 -6.61 -18.01 9.28
N VAL A 152 -7.44 -16.99 9.48
CA VAL A 152 -7.04 -15.58 9.35
C VAL A 152 -7.14 -14.90 10.71
N SER A 153 -6.10 -14.16 11.08
CA SER A 153 -6.08 -13.32 12.27
C SER A 153 -6.01 -11.85 11.85
N LEU A 154 -7.03 -11.08 12.23
CA LEU A 154 -7.14 -9.66 11.95
C LEU A 154 -7.34 -8.90 13.27
N CYS A 155 -6.50 -7.89 13.49
CA CYS A 155 -6.62 -6.99 14.64
C CYS A 155 -7.23 -5.67 14.16
N PHE A 156 -8.48 -5.42 14.54
CA PHE A 156 -9.13 -4.13 14.34
C PHE A 156 -8.55 -3.10 15.32
N GLY A 157 -8.32 -1.87 14.87
CA GLY A 157 -7.88 -0.79 15.76
C GLY A 157 -6.37 -0.57 15.83
N SER A 158 -5.58 -1.24 14.99
CA SER A 158 -4.11 -1.33 15.04
C SER A 158 -3.57 -2.26 16.13
N ARG A 159 -2.65 -3.14 15.71
CA ARG A 159 -1.88 -3.98 16.65
C ARG A 159 -1.02 -3.13 17.59
N LYS A 160 -0.48 -2.00 17.13
CA LYS A 160 0.31 -1.09 17.99
C LYS A 160 -0.55 -0.59 19.15
N LEU A 161 -1.73 -0.08 18.83
CA LEU A 161 -2.65 0.46 19.82
C LEU A 161 -3.17 -0.64 20.74
N PHE A 162 -3.48 -1.83 20.22
CA PHE A 162 -3.83 -2.96 21.08
C PHE A 162 -2.72 -3.30 22.09
N HIS A 163 -1.46 -3.36 21.68
CA HIS A 163 -0.35 -3.69 22.59
C HIS A 163 -0.01 -2.57 23.58
N ALA A 164 -0.46 -1.34 23.35
CA ALA A 164 -0.24 -0.22 24.27
C ALA A 164 -0.86 -0.45 25.66
N GLN A 165 -1.89 -1.31 25.75
CA GLN A 165 -2.53 -1.67 27.02
C GLN A 165 -1.57 -2.27 28.06
N TYR A 166 -0.48 -2.90 27.63
CA TYR A 166 0.47 -3.57 28.52
C TYR A 166 1.51 -2.63 29.13
N HIS A 167 1.62 -1.40 28.60
CA HIS A 167 2.59 -0.39 29.05
C HIS A 167 1.97 1.01 28.97
N LEU A 168 0.99 1.30 29.83
CA LEU A 168 0.16 2.52 29.75
C LEU A 168 1.00 3.81 29.82
N GLU A 169 1.82 3.96 30.85
CA GLU A 169 2.66 5.14 31.07
C GLU A 169 3.60 5.42 29.88
N GLN A 170 4.30 4.38 29.38
CA GLN A 170 5.19 4.50 28.22
C GLN A 170 4.46 4.91 26.93
N ASN A 171 3.15 4.67 26.85
CA ASN A 171 2.32 5.03 25.71
C ASN A 171 1.50 6.32 25.96
N GLY A 172 1.72 7.01 27.08
CA GLY A 172 1.05 8.27 27.41
C GLY A 172 -0.38 8.11 27.92
N TYR A 173 -0.72 6.96 28.50
CA TYR A 173 -2.03 6.72 29.11
C TYR A 173 -1.94 6.77 30.63
N GLU A 174 -2.80 7.57 31.26
CA GLU A 174 -2.94 7.62 32.72
C GLU A 174 -3.57 6.35 33.27
N ASN A 175 -4.57 5.82 32.57
CA ASN A 175 -5.30 4.64 32.99
C ASN A 175 -5.79 3.79 31.80
N HIS A 176 -6.31 2.60 32.12
CA HIS A 176 -6.78 1.67 31.10
C HIS A 176 -8.05 2.15 30.38
N SER A 177 -8.89 2.98 31.02
CA SER A 177 -10.08 3.56 30.38
C SER A 177 -9.72 4.51 29.24
N ASP A 178 -8.69 5.34 29.40
CA ASP A 178 -8.22 6.25 28.35
C ASP A 178 -7.71 5.49 27.14
N TRP A 179 -6.89 4.46 27.35
CA TRP A 179 -6.47 3.55 26.30
C TRP A 179 -7.67 2.89 25.60
N LYS A 180 -8.64 2.39 26.37
CA LYS A 180 -9.80 1.68 25.84
C LYS A 180 -10.66 2.60 24.97
N ARG A 181 -10.84 3.87 25.39
CA ARG A 181 -11.53 4.91 24.63
C ARG A 181 -10.82 5.15 23.30
N ASP A 182 -9.51 5.39 23.32
CA ASP A 182 -8.72 5.59 22.10
C ASP A 182 -8.76 4.39 21.15
N TRP A 183 -8.64 3.18 21.71
CA TRP A 183 -8.72 1.95 20.94
C TRP A 183 -10.11 1.72 20.33
N GLN A 184 -11.19 2.09 21.02
CA GLN A 184 -12.54 2.08 20.48
C GLN A 184 -12.71 3.12 19.37
N THR A 185 -12.35 4.37 19.62
CA THR A 185 -12.43 5.47 18.64
C THR A 185 -11.65 5.13 17.36
N TYR A 186 -10.44 4.57 17.50
CA TYR A 186 -9.63 4.19 16.34
C TYR A 186 -10.25 3.05 15.52
N ARG A 187 -10.98 2.13 16.17
CA ARG A 187 -11.72 1.05 15.47
C ARG A 187 -12.93 1.57 14.72
N ASP A 188 -13.54 2.63 15.22
CA ASP A 188 -14.82 3.15 14.75
C ASP A 188 -14.65 4.44 13.93
N ARG A 189 -13.46 4.63 13.33
CA ARG A 189 -13.10 5.85 12.59
C ARG A 189 -13.34 5.83 11.09
N GLN A 190 -13.81 4.71 10.52
CA GLN A 190 -13.94 4.58 9.07
C GLN A 190 -15.13 3.74 8.66
N PHE A 191 -15.66 4.05 7.49
CA PHE A 191 -16.63 3.22 6.78
C PHE A 191 -16.49 3.41 5.28
N SER A 192 -17.09 2.51 4.51
CA SER A 192 -17.11 2.59 3.04
C SER A 192 -18.52 2.44 2.51
N VAL A 193 -18.79 3.17 1.44
CA VAL A 193 -20.01 3.08 0.64
C VAL A 193 -19.59 2.61 -0.74
N LEU A 194 -19.98 1.37 -1.07
CA LEU A 194 -19.56 0.69 -2.29
C LEU A 194 -20.39 1.20 -3.48
N GLY A 195 -19.70 1.57 -4.56
CA GLY A 195 -20.34 1.90 -5.82
C GLY A 195 -20.59 0.66 -6.70
N SER A 196 -21.54 0.77 -7.62
CA SER A 196 -21.87 -0.26 -8.61
C SER A 196 -22.19 0.41 -9.94
N LYS A 197 -21.86 -0.25 -11.06
CA LYS A 197 -22.16 0.28 -12.41
C LYS A 197 -23.67 0.31 -12.68
N ASP A 198 -24.41 -0.64 -12.09
CA ASP A 198 -25.87 -0.75 -12.25
C ASP A 198 -26.67 0.21 -11.35
N GLU A 199 -26.03 1.23 -10.75
CA GLU A 199 -26.67 2.15 -9.80
C GLU A 199 -26.69 3.60 -10.31
N SER A 200 -27.77 4.33 -10.01
CA SER A 200 -27.87 5.76 -10.30
C SER A 200 -26.70 6.54 -9.70
N ALA A 201 -26.04 7.35 -10.52
CA ALA A 201 -24.84 8.12 -10.17
C ALA A 201 -23.68 7.27 -9.57
N GLY A 202 -23.60 5.98 -9.93
CA GLY A 202 -22.50 5.09 -9.58
C GLY A 202 -22.45 4.62 -8.11
N CYS A 203 -23.34 5.11 -7.24
CA CYS A 203 -23.52 4.65 -5.85
C CYS A 203 -24.83 5.18 -5.21
N GLN A 204 -25.78 4.31 -4.92
CA GLN A 204 -27.06 4.67 -4.29
C GLN A 204 -26.90 5.09 -2.83
N GLY A 205 -25.88 4.57 -2.14
CA GLY A 205 -25.61 4.88 -0.73
C GLY A 205 -24.94 6.23 -0.53
N CYS A 206 -24.29 6.78 -1.56
CA CYS A 206 -23.61 8.06 -1.50
C CYS A 206 -23.51 8.65 -2.91
N GLN A 207 -24.18 9.77 -3.15
CA GLN A 207 -24.21 10.41 -4.46
C GLN A 207 -23.45 11.73 -4.42
N LEU A 208 -22.67 12.00 -5.46
CA LEU A 208 -22.02 13.28 -5.66
C LEU A 208 -22.84 14.07 -6.68
N LYS A 209 -23.30 15.27 -6.31
CA LYS A 209 -24.10 16.15 -7.17
C LYS A 209 -23.47 17.52 -7.25
N ARG A 210 -23.53 18.16 -8.42
CA ARG A 210 -23.11 19.54 -8.62
C ARG A 210 -24.34 20.44 -8.64
N ILE A 211 -24.42 21.38 -7.70
CA ILE A 211 -25.52 22.36 -7.59
C ILE A 211 -24.88 23.74 -7.39
N ASN A 212 -25.23 24.72 -8.23
CA ASN A 212 -24.69 26.08 -8.18
C ASN A 212 -23.15 26.11 -8.12
N ASP A 213 -22.48 25.34 -8.99
CA ASP A 213 -21.03 25.16 -9.03
C ASP A 213 -20.35 24.62 -7.76
N GLN A 214 -21.15 24.11 -6.81
CA GLN A 214 -20.65 23.44 -5.63
C GLN A 214 -20.95 21.95 -5.69
N TRP A 215 -19.94 21.15 -5.32
CA TRP A 215 -20.10 19.71 -5.16
C TRP A 215 -20.70 19.41 -3.78
N LEU A 216 -21.80 18.67 -3.80
CA LEU A 216 -22.53 18.22 -2.63
C LEU A 216 -22.53 16.70 -2.57
N LEU A 217 -22.15 16.18 -1.42
CA LEU A 217 -22.14 14.75 -1.12
C LEU A 217 -23.42 14.38 -0.36
N HIS A 218 -24.25 13.57 -0.99
CA HIS A 218 -25.51 13.07 -0.47
C HIS A 218 -25.31 11.67 0.10
N LEU A 219 -25.14 11.55 1.42
CA LEU A 219 -24.88 10.29 2.11
C LEU A 219 -26.16 9.71 2.71
N ARG A 220 -26.52 8.48 2.34
CA ARG A 220 -27.61 7.74 2.97
C ARG A 220 -27.16 7.08 4.27
N LEU A 221 -27.88 7.32 5.36
CA LEU A 221 -27.58 6.73 6.66
C LEU A 221 -28.16 5.31 6.81
N PRO A 222 -27.55 4.44 7.63
CA PRO A 222 -28.17 3.21 8.10
C PRO A 222 -29.46 3.50 8.86
N ASN A 223 -30.43 2.59 8.80
CA ASN A 223 -31.71 2.73 9.50
C ASN A 223 -31.50 2.83 11.02
N SER A 224 -30.53 2.09 11.57
CA SER A 224 -30.18 2.18 13.00
C SER A 224 -29.66 3.55 13.42
N VAL A 225 -28.88 4.22 12.56
CA VAL A 225 -28.38 5.57 12.84
C VAL A 225 -29.52 6.57 12.84
N ILE A 226 -30.46 6.46 11.88
CA ILE A 226 -31.66 7.29 11.82
C ILE A 226 -32.46 7.17 13.11
N VAL A 227 -32.73 5.94 13.55
CA VAL A 227 -33.47 5.67 14.79
C VAL A 227 -32.74 6.18 16.03
N GLN A 228 -31.41 6.04 16.09
CA GLN A 228 -30.61 6.44 17.25
C GLN A 228 -30.42 7.95 17.39
N THR A 229 -30.39 8.68 16.27
CA THR A 229 -29.99 10.10 16.25
C THR A 229 -31.12 11.05 15.88
N GLY A 230 -32.24 10.54 15.32
CA GLY A 230 -33.30 11.38 14.76
C GLY A 230 -32.92 12.09 13.46
N LEU A 231 -31.72 11.86 12.93
CA LEU A 231 -31.24 12.48 11.69
C LEU A 231 -32.05 12.01 10.47
N PRO A 232 -32.13 12.85 9.41
CA PRO A 232 -32.80 12.46 8.18
C PRO A 232 -32.12 11.25 7.52
N LYS A 233 -32.88 10.55 6.67
CA LYS A 233 -32.40 9.39 5.91
C LYS A 233 -31.15 9.67 5.08
N GLN A 234 -30.97 10.93 4.66
CA GLN A 234 -29.84 11.39 3.90
C GLN A 234 -29.29 12.69 4.50
N VAL A 235 -27.97 12.76 4.62
CA VAL A 235 -27.25 13.98 5.03
C VAL A 235 -26.50 14.52 3.82
N VAL A 236 -26.53 15.84 3.65
CA VAL A 236 -25.89 16.55 2.55
C VAL A 236 -24.75 17.37 3.10
N MET A 237 -23.58 17.28 2.47
CA MET A 237 -22.38 17.96 2.94
C MET A 237 -21.57 18.49 1.75
N PRO A 238 -21.06 19.72 1.81
CA PRO A 238 -20.21 20.27 0.76
C PRO A 238 -18.87 19.53 0.72
N ILE A 239 -18.35 19.35 -0.48
CA ILE A 239 -17.07 18.70 -0.72
C ILE A 239 -16.28 19.46 -1.78
N ALA A 240 -15.00 19.73 -1.53
CA ALA A 240 -14.12 20.30 -2.54
C ALA A 240 -13.34 19.18 -3.23
N LEU A 241 -13.21 19.25 -4.56
CA LEU A 241 -12.44 18.29 -5.36
C LEU A 241 -11.21 18.97 -5.98
N PRO A 242 -10.20 19.37 -5.19
CA PRO A 242 -9.03 20.10 -5.71
C PRO A 242 -8.19 19.29 -6.71
N PHE A 243 -8.36 17.96 -6.72
CA PHE A 243 -7.69 17.05 -7.65
C PHE A 243 -8.70 16.03 -8.14
N GLY A 244 -8.70 15.77 -9.45
CA GLY A 244 -9.54 14.73 -10.05
C GLY A 244 -10.96 15.14 -10.37
N GLU A 245 -11.31 16.42 -10.28
CA GLU A 245 -12.66 16.91 -10.56
C GLU A 245 -13.13 16.51 -11.95
N THR A 246 -12.32 16.79 -12.98
CA THR A 246 -12.64 16.45 -14.37
C THR A 246 -12.84 14.95 -14.55
N GLU A 247 -11.98 14.11 -13.97
CA GLU A 247 -12.12 12.66 -14.10
C GLU A 247 -13.31 12.09 -13.33
N ILE A 248 -13.65 12.67 -12.17
CA ILE A 248 -14.84 12.31 -11.41
C ILE A 248 -16.10 12.73 -12.15
N GLU A 249 -16.14 13.93 -12.72
CA GLU A 249 -17.25 14.43 -13.53
C GLU A 249 -17.47 13.55 -14.77
N GLN A 250 -16.39 13.22 -15.49
CA GLN A 250 -16.46 12.26 -16.60
C GLN A 250 -16.93 10.86 -16.16
N ALA A 251 -16.48 10.38 -14.99
CA ALA A 251 -16.93 9.10 -14.45
C ALA A 251 -18.43 9.12 -14.14
N LEU A 252 -18.94 10.22 -13.58
CA LEU A 252 -20.37 10.42 -13.33
C LEU A 252 -21.17 10.44 -14.65
N HIS A 253 -20.71 11.18 -15.66
CA HIS A 253 -21.36 11.23 -16.98
C HIS A 253 -21.46 9.86 -17.66
N ARG A 254 -20.45 9.00 -17.47
CA ARG A 254 -20.44 7.63 -17.99
C ARG A 254 -21.24 6.63 -17.16
N GLY A 255 -21.79 7.02 -16.01
CA GLY A 255 -22.40 6.08 -15.06
C GLY A 255 -21.40 5.09 -14.46
N SER A 256 -20.13 5.47 -14.35
CA SER A 256 -19.10 4.61 -13.74
C SER A 256 -19.34 4.46 -12.24
N ALA A 257 -19.03 3.29 -11.69
CA ALA A 257 -19.10 3.06 -10.25
C ALA A 257 -18.14 4.00 -9.49
N ILE A 258 -18.62 4.61 -8.40
CA ILE A 258 -17.79 5.42 -7.50
C ILE A 258 -17.91 4.87 -6.09
N THR A 259 -16.80 4.41 -5.53
CA THR A 259 -16.73 3.95 -4.14
C THR A 259 -16.20 5.06 -3.25
N TYR A 260 -16.92 5.32 -2.15
CA TYR A 260 -16.57 6.34 -1.17
C TYR A 260 -16.03 5.66 0.08
N ARG A 261 -14.90 6.13 0.60
CA ARG A 261 -14.37 5.67 1.90
C ARG A 261 -14.12 6.87 2.79
N PHE A 262 -14.79 6.88 3.93
CA PHE A 262 -14.69 7.93 4.94
C PHE A 262 -13.72 7.47 6.01
N VAL A 263 -12.79 8.34 6.39
CA VAL A 263 -11.84 8.08 7.47
C VAL A 263 -11.66 9.33 8.31
N ARG A 264 -11.87 9.22 9.61
CA ARG A 264 -11.56 10.23 10.61
C ARG A 264 -10.09 10.12 11.03
N ASP A 265 -9.37 11.23 10.94
CA ASP A 265 -8.04 11.41 11.53
C ASP A 265 -8.06 12.60 12.51
N GLU A 266 -6.90 12.96 13.06
CA GLU A 266 -6.73 14.08 14.01
C GLU A 266 -7.21 15.43 13.45
N LYS A 267 -7.27 15.58 12.11
CA LYS A 267 -7.68 16.81 11.43
C LYS A 267 -9.13 16.73 10.91
N GLY A 268 -9.91 15.74 11.35
CA GLY A 268 -11.29 15.53 10.95
C GLY A 268 -11.48 14.49 9.85
N TRP A 269 -12.62 14.55 9.16
CA TRP A 269 -13.01 13.54 8.17
C TRP A 269 -12.35 13.78 6.81
N ARG A 270 -11.84 12.68 6.25
CA ARG A 270 -11.35 12.59 4.89
C ARG A 270 -12.20 11.62 4.09
N VAL A 271 -12.52 11.99 2.87
CA VAL A 271 -13.22 11.13 1.91
C VAL A 271 -12.27 10.73 0.80
N PHE A 272 -12.25 9.45 0.49
CA PHE A 272 -11.57 8.90 -0.66
C PHE A 272 -12.63 8.48 -1.68
N LEU A 273 -12.47 8.93 -2.92
CA LEU A 273 -13.36 8.63 -4.04
C LEU A 273 -12.58 7.75 -5.02
N SER A 274 -13.01 6.50 -5.19
CA SER A 274 -12.38 5.53 -6.07
C SER A 274 -13.28 5.23 -7.26
N THR A 275 -12.80 5.46 -8.48
CA THR A 275 -13.55 5.18 -9.71
C THR A 275 -12.65 4.62 -10.80
N GLU A 276 -13.26 4.07 -11.85
CA GLU A 276 -12.57 3.65 -13.06
C GLU A 276 -12.23 4.86 -13.91
N ILE A 277 -10.97 4.96 -14.32
CA ILE A 277 -10.51 5.93 -15.30
C ILE A 277 -10.11 5.23 -16.59
N GLU A 278 -10.42 5.88 -17.70
CA GLU A 278 -9.97 5.47 -19.01
C GLU A 278 -8.51 5.90 -19.20
N ALA A 279 -7.71 5.01 -19.78
CA ALA A 279 -6.34 5.33 -20.12
C ALA A 279 -6.35 6.38 -21.25
N ALA A 280 -5.44 7.35 -21.21
CA ALA A 280 -5.27 8.22 -22.38
C ALA A 280 -4.89 7.39 -23.60
N LYS A 281 -5.41 7.75 -24.78
CA LYS A 281 -5.08 7.07 -26.04
C LYS A 281 -3.56 7.01 -26.21
N LYS A 282 -3.04 5.86 -26.65
CA LYS A 282 -1.61 5.63 -26.84
C LYS A 282 -1.04 6.66 -27.83
N LYS A 283 -0.08 7.46 -27.35
CA LYS A 283 0.66 8.48 -28.12
C LYS A 283 2.09 8.06 -28.45
N SER A 284 2.64 7.10 -27.72
CA SER A 284 4.00 6.59 -27.97
C SER A 284 4.05 5.67 -29.18
N ILE A 285 5.09 5.83 -30.01
CA ILE A 285 5.34 5.11 -31.26
C ILE A 285 6.64 4.33 -31.11
N GLU A 286 6.56 3.01 -31.13
CA GLU A 286 7.73 2.13 -30.95
C GLU A 286 8.77 2.28 -32.06
N ALA A 287 8.32 2.55 -33.30
CA ALA A 287 9.20 2.77 -34.44
C ALA A 287 10.11 4.02 -34.30
N GLN A 288 9.88 4.89 -33.31
CA GLN A 288 10.76 6.03 -33.01
C GLN A 288 11.95 5.63 -32.12
N GLY A 289 11.96 4.42 -31.57
CA GLY A 289 12.92 3.97 -30.57
C GLY A 289 12.30 3.90 -29.17
N ALA A 290 13.12 3.99 -28.13
CA ALA A 290 12.67 3.84 -26.74
C ALA A 290 13.50 4.69 -25.77
N ILE A 291 12.96 4.94 -24.57
CA ILE A 291 13.69 5.60 -23.48
C ILE A 291 13.94 4.58 -22.36
N GLY A 292 15.20 4.19 -22.18
CA GLY A 292 15.63 3.38 -21.04
C GLY A 292 15.79 4.23 -19.79
N VAL A 293 15.26 3.77 -18.66
CA VAL A 293 15.39 4.47 -17.38
C VAL A 293 15.96 3.54 -16.33
N ASP A 294 17.15 3.88 -15.84
CA ASP A 294 17.73 3.27 -14.64
C ASP A 294 17.51 4.17 -13.43
N ILE A 295 17.04 3.57 -12.34
CA ILE A 295 16.66 4.29 -11.11
C ILE A 295 17.82 4.20 -10.13
N ASN A 296 18.44 5.35 -9.87
CA ASN A 296 19.50 5.49 -8.88
C ASN A 296 19.04 6.29 -7.66
N VAL A 297 19.84 6.24 -6.59
CA VAL A 297 19.50 6.84 -5.30
C VAL A 297 19.26 8.35 -5.37
N HIS A 298 20.02 9.02 -6.23
CA HIS A 298 20.06 10.47 -6.31
C HIS A 298 19.54 11.00 -7.65
N HIS A 299 19.27 10.13 -8.62
CA HIS A 299 18.85 10.53 -9.95
C HIS A 299 18.20 9.37 -10.72
N LEU A 300 17.44 9.69 -11.76
CA LEU A 300 17.09 8.78 -12.84
C LEU A 300 18.13 8.97 -13.96
N ALA A 301 18.78 7.88 -14.35
CA ALA A 301 19.62 7.84 -15.54
C ALA A 301 18.73 7.48 -16.72
N VAL A 302 18.58 8.40 -17.66
CA VAL A 302 17.65 8.30 -18.78
C VAL A 302 18.45 8.26 -20.07
N VAL A 303 18.28 7.21 -20.86
CA VAL A 303 18.93 7.05 -22.16
C VAL A 303 17.86 6.96 -23.23
N GLU A 304 17.88 7.91 -24.16
CA GLU A 304 17.05 7.87 -25.35
C GLU A 304 17.76 7.05 -26.43
N MET A 305 17.06 6.09 -27.00
CA MET A 305 17.53 5.25 -28.10
C MET A 305 16.72 5.51 -29.37
N ASP A 306 17.35 5.35 -30.53
CA ASP A 306 16.66 5.30 -31.82
C ASP A 306 15.99 3.93 -32.06
N ARG A 307 15.38 3.74 -33.24
CA ARG A 307 14.76 2.48 -33.67
C ARG A 307 15.72 1.30 -33.77
N ASN A 308 17.02 1.56 -33.90
CA ASN A 308 18.06 0.55 -34.03
C ASN A 308 18.69 0.19 -32.68
N GLY A 309 18.29 0.87 -31.60
CA GLY A 309 18.85 0.68 -30.26
C GLY A 309 20.13 1.46 -30.01
N ASN A 310 20.49 2.42 -30.87
CA ASN A 310 21.64 3.28 -30.65
C ASN A 310 21.25 4.44 -29.71
N PRO A 311 22.09 4.78 -28.70
CA PRO A 311 21.82 5.91 -27.83
C PRO A 311 21.95 7.22 -28.60
N VAL A 312 20.90 8.03 -28.59
CA VAL A 312 20.85 9.35 -29.24
C VAL A 312 20.92 10.50 -28.24
N ASN A 313 20.45 10.30 -27.01
CA ASN A 313 20.50 11.32 -25.97
C ASN A 313 20.60 10.69 -24.57
N LYS A 314 21.13 11.45 -23.62
CA LYS A 314 21.26 11.05 -22.21
C LYS A 314 20.83 12.19 -21.30
N HIS A 315 20.00 11.88 -20.31
CA HIS A 315 19.57 12.82 -19.30
C HIS A 315 19.81 12.26 -17.90
N ARG A 316 20.17 13.16 -16.99
CA ARG A 316 20.30 12.86 -15.57
C ARG A 316 19.28 13.68 -14.80
N ILE A 317 18.18 13.05 -14.37
CA ILE A 317 17.10 13.75 -13.67
C ILE A 317 17.29 13.57 -12.16
N ASN A 318 17.53 14.65 -11.43
CA ASN A 318 17.80 14.57 -9.99
C ASN A 318 16.59 14.10 -9.17
N VAL A 319 16.80 13.15 -8.27
CA VAL A 319 15.81 12.61 -7.31
C VAL A 319 16.42 12.62 -5.91
N GLN A 320 16.82 13.78 -5.42
CA GLN A 320 17.42 13.89 -4.08
C GLN A 320 16.35 13.79 -3.01
N THR A 321 16.18 12.61 -2.42
CA THR A 321 15.17 12.36 -1.36
C THR A 321 15.75 12.38 0.06
N HIS A 322 17.08 12.47 0.21
CA HIS A 322 17.74 12.44 1.52
C HIS A 322 17.37 13.66 2.37
N GLY A 323 17.19 13.47 3.68
CA GLY A 323 16.85 14.53 4.63
C GLY A 323 15.42 15.11 4.50
N LYS A 324 14.64 14.66 3.51
CA LYS A 324 13.31 15.20 3.22
C LYS A 324 12.20 14.44 3.93
N THR A 325 11.17 15.16 4.36
CA THR A 325 9.93 14.57 4.88
C THR A 325 9.25 13.69 3.83
N THR A 326 8.32 12.82 4.23
CA THR A 326 7.59 11.95 3.27
C THR A 326 6.87 12.77 2.19
N HIS A 327 6.28 13.92 2.57
CA HIS A 327 5.59 14.79 1.62
C HIS A 327 6.56 15.42 0.62
N GLN A 328 7.67 15.98 1.10
CA GLN A 328 8.72 16.54 0.24
C GLN A 328 9.34 15.49 -0.69
N ARG A 329 9.55 14.26 -0.22
CA ARG A 329 10.04 13.15 -1.06
C ARG A 329 9.08 12.84 -2.20
N MET A 330 7.78 12.83 -1.94
CA MET A 330 6.76 12.62 -2.97
C MET A 330 6.72 13.76 -3.99
N ALA A 331 6.89 15.00 -3.56
CA ALA A 331 7.00 16.14 -4.48
C ALA A 331 8.21 16.00 -5.40
N VAL A 332 9.40 15.74 -4.84
CA VAL A 332 10.64 15.54 -5.63
C VAL A 332 10.52 14.40 -6.64
N ILE A 333 9.95 13.26 -6.21
CA ILE A 333 9.70 12.14 -7.12
C ILE A 333 8.71 12.55 -8.21
N GLY A 334 7.64 13.24 -7.86
CA GLY A 334 6.64 13.75 -8.81
C GLY A 334 7.25 14.67 -9.86
N ASP A 335 8.10 15.61 -9.46
CA ASP A 335 8.77 16.56 -10.36
C ASP A 335 9.76 15.86 -11.30
N ALA A 336 10.55 14.93 -10.77
CA ALA A 336 11.47 14.14 -11.57
C ALA A 336 10.75 13.28 -12.61
N VAL A 337 9.66 12.61 -12.20
CA VAL A 337 8.84 11.83 -13.14
C VAL A 337 8.16 12.73 -14.16
N LYS A 338 7.71 13.94 -13.78
CA LYS A 338 7.15 14.91 -14.73
C LYS A 338 8.16 15.25 -15.82
N GLN A 339 9.42 15.51 -15.47
CA GLN A 339 10.49 15.76 -16.44
C GLN A 339 10.72 14.56 -17.36
N LEU A 340 10.80 13.34 -16.81
CA LEU A 340 10.95 12.10 -17.60
C LEU A 340 9.81 11.93 -18.61
N VAL A 341 8.56 12.08 -18.15
CA VAL A 341 7.37 11.91 -19.00
C VAL A 341 7.29 13.01 -20.05
N GLU A 342 7.80 14.21 -19.78
CA GLU A 342 7.89 15.29 -20.79
C GLU A 342 8.86 14.93 -21.92
N ILE A 343 10.02 14.34 -21.59
CA ILE A 343 10.97 13.84 -22.60
C ILE A 343 10.30 12.78 -23.47
N ALA A 344 9.62 11.81 -22.85
CA ALA A 344 8.91 10.75 -23.56
C ALA A 344 7.75 11.26 -24.43
N HIS A 345 7.02 12.26 -23.94
CA HIS A 345 5.92 12.88 -24.68
C HIS A 345 6.42 13.66 -25.90
N ARG A 346 7.50 14.45 -25.74
CA ARG A 346 8.11 15.23 -26.84
C ARG A 346 8.67 14.32 -27.93
N THR A 347 9.37 13.25 -27.54
CA THR A 347 9.99 12.30 -28.47
C THR A 347 9.02 11.25 -29.00
N ARG A 348 7.82 11.15 -28.41
CA ARG A 348 6.81 10.11 -28.65
C ARG A 348 7.36 8.69 -28.48
N LYS A 349 8.32 8.47 -27.58
CA LYS A 349 8.93 7.16 -27.33
C LYS A 349 8.32 6.48 -26.10
N PRO A 350 8.15 5.15 -26.10
CA PRO A 350 7.81 4.40 -24.90
C PRO A 350 8.95 4.47 -23.87
N ILE A 351 8.60 4.30 -22.59
CA ILE A 351 9.57 4.20 -21.49
C ILE A 351 9.79 2.72 -21.17
N VAL A 352 11.05 2.32 -21.05
CA VAL A 352 11.47 0.98 -20.66
C VAL A 352 12.04 1.02 -19.25
N LEU A 353 11.44 0.23 -18.37
CA LEU A 353 11.84 0.07 -16.97
C LEU A 353 12.31 -1.36 -16.73
N GLU A 354 13.28 -1.53 -15.83
CA GLU A 354 13.63 -2.86 -15.34
C GLU A 354 12.53 -3.45 -14.45
N ALA A 355 12.10 -4.67 -14.76
CA ALA A 355 11.16 -5.48 -13.99
C ALA A 355 11.85 -5.97 -12.70
N LEU A 356 11.93 -5.08 -11.71
CA LEU A 356 12.68 -5.34 -10.49
C LEU A 356 11.99 -6.37 -9.58
N ASP A 357 12.70 -7.45 -9.26
CA ASP A 357 12.34 -8.30 -8.11
C ASP A 357 12.78 -7.61 -6.80
N PHE A 358 11.84 -6.89 -6.19
CA PHE A 358 12.03 -6.23 -4.90
C PHE A 358 12.47 -7.19 -3.78
N LYS A 359 12.20 -8.50 -3.89
CA LYS A 359 12.66 -9.51 -2.92
C LYS A 359 14.17 -9.69 -3.02
N ARG A 360 14.72 -9.79 -4.23
CA ARG A 360 16.16 -9.90 -4.50
C ARG A 360 16.89 -8.62 -4.08
N LYS A 361 16.43 -7.44 -4.51
CA LYS A 361 17.06 -6.17 -4.13
C LYS A 361 17.08 -5.95 -2.61
N LYS A 362 16.03 -6.36 -1.88
CA LYS A 362 16.00 -6.31 -0.41
C LYS A 362 16.94 -7.32 0.26
N GLN A 363 17.28 -8.43 -0.41
CA GLN A 363 18.32 -9.36 0.05
C GLN A 363 19.71 -8.80 -0.23
N ASP A 364 19.93 -8.21 -1.41
CA ASP A 364 21.20 -7.57 -1.80
C ASP A 364 21.51 -6.38 -0.88
N LEU A 365 20.50 -5.54 -0.58
CA LEU A 365 20.57 -4.46 0.43
C LEU A 365 20.73 -4.96 1.87
N LYS A 366 20.65 -6.27 2.13
CA LYS A 366 21.01 -6.84 3.44
C LYS A 366 22.38 -7.49 3.44
N ALA A 367 22.86 -7.89 2.27
CA ALA A 367 24.21 -8.43 2.07
C ALA A 367 25.24 -7.30 2.01
N ASN A 368 24.86 -6.11 1.52
CA ASN A 368 25.72 -4.94 1.53
C ASN A 368 25.96 -4.44 2.97
N GLU A 369 27.23 -4.21 3.33
CA GLU A 369 27.61 -3.83 4.70
C GLU A 369 27.25 -2.36 5.04
N ASP A 370 27.08 -1.51 4.02
CA ASP A 370 26.72 -0.10 4.21
C ASP A 370 25.23 0.07 4.56
N ARG A 371 24.95 0.07 5.86
CA ARG A 371 23.60 0.31 6.41
C ARG A 371 23.05 1.69 6.05
N ARG A 372 23.89 2.69 5.79
CA ARG A 372 23.46 4.05 5.43
C ARG A 372 22.95 4.06 4.00
N TYR A 373 23.70 3.47 3.08
CA TYR A 373 23.29 3.24 1.70
C TYR A 373 22.01 2.40 1.59
N ASN A 374 21.90 1.32 2.38
CA ASN A 374 20.72 0.45 2.37
C ASN A 374 19.45 1.09 2.93
N ARG A 375 19.58 2.04 3.89
CA ARG A 375 18.46 2.86 4.35
C ARG A 375 18.02 3.87 3.29
N MET A 376 18.99 4.42 2.56
CA MET A 376 18.78 5.42 1.51
C MET A 376 18.06 4.81 0.30
N ILE A 377 18.44 3.59 -0.10
CA ILE A 377 17.77 2.76 -1.11
C ILE A 377 16.75 1.85 -0.44
N SER A 378 15.81 2.40 0.33
CA SER A 378 14.71 1.55 0.77
C SER A 378 13.94 1.05 -0.47
N ALA A 379 13.70 -0.25 -0.59
CA ALA A 379 12.90 -0.83 -1.68
C ALA A 379 11.56 -0.09 -1.88
N PHE A 380 11.03 0.50 -0.81
CA PHE A 380 9.87 1.37 -0.80
C PHE A 380 9.99 2.60 -1.71
N ALA A 381 11.14 3.29 -1.73
CA ALA A 381 11.35 4.47 -2.57
C ALA A 381 11.34 4.10 -4.06
N TYR A 382 11.98 2.98 -4.41
CA TYR A 382 11.98 2.44 -5.78
C TYR A 382 10.58 2.08 -6.24
N SER A 383 9.81 1.32 -5.43
CA SER A 383 8.43 0.97 -5.77
C SER A 383 7.59 2.22 -6.01
N LYS A 384 7.76 3.26 -5.18
CA LYS A 384 7.05 4.53 -5.36
C LYS A 384 7.43 5.27 -6.63
N ILE A 385 8.70 5.31 -7.01
CA ILE A 385 9.11 5.93 -8.28
C ILE A 385 8.43 5.21 -9.46
N ILE A 386 8.50 3.88 -9.51
CA ILE A 386 7.87 3.08 -10.58
C ILE A 386 6.35 3.28 -10.61
N GLU A 387 5.68 3.27 -9.45
CA GLU A 387 4.24 3.54 -9.36
C GLU A 387 3.88 4.92 -9.93
N VAL A 388 4.66 5.97 -9.61
CA VAL A 388 4.44 7.32 -10.10
C VAL A 388 4.73 7.43 -11.61
N ILE A 389 5.78 6.78 -12.12
CA ILE A 389 6.07 6.69 -13.56
C ILE A 389 4.88 6.07 -14.29
N LYS A 390 4.45 4.87 -13.89
CA LYS A 390 3.32 4.18 -14.52
C LYS A 390 2.05 5.03 -14.51
N ALA A 391 1.72 5.65 -13.37
CA ALA A 391 0.54 6.50 -13.26
C ALA A 391 0.60 7.72 -14.20
N ARG A 392 1.74 8.42 -14.27
CA ARG A 392 1.91 9.61 -15.11
C ARG A 392 2.01 9.28 -16.61
N CYS A 393 2.59 8.14 -16.95
CA CYS A 393 2.63 7.67 -18.33
C CYS A 393 1.23 7.32 -18.84
N LEU A 394 0.43 6.64 -18.01
CA LEU A 394 -0.97 6.35 -18.30
C LEU A 394 -1.79 7.62 -18.57
N ASP A 395 -1.59 8.67 -17.76
CA ASP A 395 -2.26 9.98 -17.95
C ASP A 395 -1.92 10.63 -19.29
N ARG A 396 -0.69 10.41 -19.78
CA ARG A 396 -0.18 11.04 -21.00
C ARG A 396 -0.22 10.15 -22.23
N GLY A 397 -0.72 8.93 -22.11
CA GLY A 397 -0.77 7.95 -23.22
C GLY A 397 0.61 7.44 -23.62
N ILE A 398 1.59 7.46 -22.71
CA ILE A 398 2.93 6.93 -22.94
C ILE A 398 2.96 5.48 -22.50
N GLU A 399 3.37 4.59 -23.39
CA GLU A 399 3.54 3.17 -23.05
C GLU A 399 4.75 2.96 -22.14
N VAL A 400 4.58 2.11 -21.13
CA VAL A 400 5.65 1.67 -20.23
C VAL A 400 5.86 0.18 -20.42
N LYS A 401 7.07 -0.22 -20.80
CA LYS A 401 7.48 -1.62 -20.98
C LYS A 401 8.38 -2.03 -19.83
N GLU A 402 8.13 -3.21 -19.25
CA GLU A 402 8.98 -3.78 -18.20
C GLU A 402 9.83 -4.91 -18.77
N VAL A 403 11.15 -4.83 -18.61
CA VAL A 403 12.11 -5.83 -19.11
C VAL A 403 12.78 -6.58 -17.97
N ASN A 404 13.01 -7.89 -18.12
CA ASN A 404 13.60 -8.69 -17.06
C ASN A 404 15.09 -8.30 -16.81
N PRO A 405 15.47 -7.91 -15.57
CA PRO A 405 16.83 -7.47 -15.22
C PRO A 405 17.94 -8.50 -15.51
N ALA A 406 17.59 -9.78 -15.60
CA ALA A 406 18.54 -10.85 -15.89
C ALA A 406 19.20 -10.69 -17.28
N TYR A 407 18.54 -10.00 -18.21
CA TYR A 407 19.03 -9.80 -19.58
C TYR A 407 19.70 -8.44 -19.79
N THR A 408 19.36 -7.40 -19.00
CA THR A 408 19.94 -6.06 -19.13
C THR A 408 21.39 -6.01 -18.63
N SER A 409 21.68 -6.68 -17.51
CA SER A 409 23.02 -6.69 -16.90
C SER A 409 24.10 -7.47 -17.68
N GLN A 410 23.72 -8.48 -18.48
CA GLN A 410 24.67 -9.21 -19.34
C GLN A 410 24.88 -8.49 -20.68
N ILE A 411 23.83 -7.94 -21.28
CA ILE A 411 23.89 -7.26 -22.58
C ILE A 411 24.51 -5.86 -22.44
N GLY A 412 24.23 -5.12 -21.35
CA GLY A 412 24.83 -3.82 -21.06
C GLY A 412 26.35 -3.87 -20.94
N LYS A 413 26.86 -4.90 -20.25
CA LYS A 413 28.30 -5.18 -20.13
C LYS A 413 28.97 -5.51 -21.46
N HIS A 414 28.34 -6.32 -22.31
CA HIS A 414 28.96 -6.79 -23.56
C HIS A 414 28.73 -5.88 -24.77
N LYS A 415 27.65 -5.09 -24.84
CA LYS A 415 27.36 -4.24 -26.02
C LYS A 415 27.75 -2.77 -25.87
N PHE A 416 27.72 -2.21 -24.65
CA PHE A 416 27.81 -0.76 -24.47
C PHE A 416 29.05 -0.29 -23.70
N ALA A 417 29.57 -1.07 -22.75
CA ALA A 417 30.77 -0.71 -22.00
C ALA A 417 32.04 -0.73 -22.86
N GLU A 418 32.19 -1.77 -23.68
CA GLU A 418 33.39 -1.99 -24.52
C GLU A 418 33.44 -1.09 -25.76
N ARG A 419 32.28 -0.64 -26.27
CA ARG A 419 32.17 0.10 -27.54
C ARG A 419 32.09 1.63 -27.40
N TYR A 420 31.73 2.15 -26.23
CA TYR A 420 31.48 3.59 -26.02
C TYR A 420 32.11 4.19 -24.75
N GLY A 421 33.01 3.47 -24.07
CA GLY A 421 33.81 4.04 -22.97
C GLY A 421 33.01 4.48 -21.74
N LEU A 422 31.88 3.84 -21.45
CA LEU A 422 31.06 4.16 -20.27
C LEU A 422 31.53 3.35 -19.06
N THR A 423 31.71 4.02 -17.92
CA THR A 423 32.15 3.36 -16.68
C THR A 423 31.11 2.33 -16.22
N PRO A 424 31.50 1.28 -15.47
CA PRO A 424 30.65 0.13 -15.12
C PRO A 424 29.38 0.44 -14.31
N HIS A 425 29.11 1.70 -14.00
CA HIS A 425 27.97 2.18 -13.24
C HIS A 425 26.80 2.68 -14.11
N GLN A 426 26.84 2.48 -15.43
CA GLN A 426 25.84 3.00 -16.37
C GLN A 426 25.25 1.94 -17.33
N GLY A 427 25.36 0.65 -17.00
CA GLY A 427 24.98 -0.46 -17.88
C GLY A 427 23.93 -1.41 -17.32
#